data_AF-A0A1F3B674-F1
#
_entry.id   AF-A0A1F3B674-F1
#
_cell.length_a   1.000
_cell.length_b   1.000
_cell.length_c   1.000
_cell.angle_alpha   90.00
_cell.angle_beta   90.00
_cell.angle_gamma   90.00
#
_symmetry.space_group_name_H-M   'P 1'
#
loop_
_entity.id
_entity.type
_entity.pdbx_description
1 polymer ?
#
loop_
_entity_poly.entity_id
_entity_poly.type
_entity_poly.pdbx_seq_one_letter_code
_entity_poly.pdbx_strand_id
1 'polypeptide(L)'
;MSVEVDRPRAVHPLATGFWRNDEYHRVVKIVETRYEYGETFFRVVTDRGCADLRRYRATDPRTMRTRVAWELCAEVEAIEIPRPR
;
A
#
# COMPACT_ATOMS: atom_id res chain seq x y z
N MET A 1 -11.53 4.08 -3.90
CA MET A 1 -11.43 5.04 -2.78
C MET A 1 -9.97 5.46 -2.65
N SER A 2 -9.64 6.75 -2.66
CA SER A 2 -8.26 7.24 -2.61
C SER A 2 -7.73 7.27 -1.18
N VAL A 3 -6.54 6.72 -0.96
CA VAL A 3 -5.93 6.51 0.35
C VAL A 3 -4.67 7.37 0.49
N GLU A 4 -4.46 8.02 1.64
CA GLU A 4 -3.24 8.79 1.96
C GLU A 4 -2.21 7.92 2.71
N VAL A 5 -0.94 7.97 2.28
CA VAL A 5 0.17 7.15 2.80
C VAL A 5 1.26 8.07 3.38
N ASP A 6 1.70 7.78 4.61
CA ASP A 6 2.77 8.53 5.30
C ASP A 6 4.16 8.24 4.70
N ARG A 7 5.10 9.21 4.74
CA ARG A 7 6.37 9.20 3.96
C ARG A 7 7.62 9.27 4.83
N PRO A 8 8.52 8.27 4.84
CA PRO A 8 9.90 8.46 5.27
C PRO A 8 10.82 8.79 4.08
N ARG A 9 11.73 9.74 4.28
CA ARG A 9 12.83 10.05 3.35
C ARG A 9 13.83 8.88 3.28
N ALA A 10 13.58 7.86 2.46
CA ALA A 10 14.59 6.86 2.09
C ALA A 10 14.27 6.19 0.74
N VAL A 11 15.31 5.67 0.10
CA VAL A 11 15.45 5.25 -1.31
C VAL A 11 14.52 4.10 -1.78
N HIS A 12 13.69 3.55 -0.90
CA HIS A 12 12.59 2.65 -1.26
C HIS A 12 11.27 3.21 -0.71
N PRO A 13 10.22 3.40 -1.52
CA PRO A 13 8.93 3.86 -1.05
C PRO A 13 8.25 2.70 -0.33
N LEU A 14 8.70 2.43 0.89
CA LEU A 14 8.07 1.48 1.79
C LEU A 14 6.78 2.14 2.25
N ALA A 15 5.64 1.61 1.81
CA ALA A 15 4.36 1.99 2.40
C ALA A 15 4.48 1.78 3.92
N THR A 16 4.46 2.85 4.71
CA THR A 16 4.60 2.76 6.18
C THR A 16 3.26 2.67 6.89
N GLY A 17 2.20 3.03 6.20
CA GLY A 17 0.83 2.96 6.67
C GLY A 17 -0.08 3.78 5.78
N PHE A 18 -1.38 3.63 5.97
CA PHE A 18 -2.36 4.23 5.10
C PHE A 18 -3.68 4.54 5.83
N TRP A 19 -4.34 5.62 5.42
CA TRP A 19 -5.63 6.04 5.99
C TRP A 19 -6.79 5.39 5.26
N ARG A 20 -7.74 4.83 6.01
CA ARG A 20 -8.98 4.27 5.49
C ARG A 20 -10.10 4.57 6.47
N ASN A 21 -11.19 5.17 5.99
CA ASN A 21 -12.37 5.49 6.84
C ASN A 21 -11.97 6.21 8.14
N ASP A 22 -11.07 7.20 8.06
CA ASP A 22 -10.51 7.95 9.20
C ASP A 22 -9.67 7.13 10.20
N GLU A 23 -9.36 5.87 9.87
CA GLU A 23 -8.46 5.02 10.64
C GLU A 23 -7.10 4.89 9.93
N TYR A 24 -6.02 5.06 10.69
CA TYR A 24 -4.67 4.88 10.19
C TYR A 24 -4.20 3.43 10.38
N HIS A 25 -4.03 2.67 9.31
CA HIS A 25 -3.49 1.32 9.30
C HIS A 25 -1.97 1.37 9.16
N ARG A 26 -1.23 0.95 10.18
CA ARG A 26 0.24 0.95 10.12
C ARG A 26 0.71 -0.31 9.39
N VAL A 27 1.54 -0.14 8.35
CA VAL A 27 2.20 -1.29 7.70
C VAL A 27 3.31 -1.80 8.63
N VAL A 28 3.21 -3.07 9.01
CA VAL A 28 4.18 -3.79 9.85
C VAL A 28 5.20 -4.50 8.96
N LYS A 29 4.75 -5.07 7.83
CA LYS A 29 5.60 -5.84 6.93
C LYS A 29 5.08 -5.77 5.50
N ILE A 30 5.99 -5.72 4.53
CA ILE A 30 5.69 -6.00 3.13
C ILE A 30 6.00 -7.48 2.87
N VAL A 31 5.00 -8.22 2.41
CA VAL A 31 5.11 -9.65 2.11
C VAL A 31 5.57 -9.86 0.67
N GLU A 32 5.02 -9.08 -0.25
CA GLU A 32 5.29 -9.20 -1.68
C GLU A 32 5.30 -7.82 -2.34
N THR A 33 6.11 -7.66 -3.38
CA THR A 33 6.07 -6.50 -4.26
C THR A 33 6.14 -6.97 -5.70
N ARG A 34 5.19 -6.54 -6.53
CA ARG A 34 5.11 -6.87 -7.95
C ARG A 34 5.04 -5.59 -8.79
N TYR A 35 5.57 -5.65 -10.01
CA TYR A 35 5.51 -4.54 -10.96
C TYR A 35 4.83 -5.00 -12.24
N GLU A 36 3.74 -4.34 -12.61
CA GLU A 36 2.90 -4.71 -13.74
C GLU A 36 2.40 -3.43 -14.42
N TYR A 37 2.50 -3.35 -15.75
CA TYR A 37 1.96 -2.25 -16.56
C TYR A 37 2.32 -0.82 -16.12
N GLY A 38 3.51 -0.61 -15.55
CA GLY A 38 3.91 0.73 -15.08
C GLY A 38 3.51 1.04 -13.63
N GLU A 39 2.85 0.10 -12.96
CA GLU A 39 2.32 0.22 -11.61
C GLU A 39 3.03 -0.74 -10.65
N THR A 40 3.03 -0.42 -9.36
CA THR A 40 3.61 -1.28 -8.33
C THR A 40 2.54 -1.76 -7.38
N PHE A 41 2.46 -3.06 -7.16
CA PHE A 41 1.53 -3.71 -6.26
C PHE A 41 2.29 -4.22 -5.04
N PHE A 42 1.74 -4.00 -3.85
CA PHE A 42 2.31 -4.41 -2.58
C PHE A 42 1.30 -5.25 -1.82
N ARG A 43 1.72 -6.43 -1.35
CA ARG A 43 0.99 -7.15 -0.31
C ARG A 43 1.59 -6.81 1.03
N VAL A 44 0.80 -6.28 1.95
CA VAL A 44 1.26 -5.80 3.24
C VAL A 44 0.51 -6.44 4.39
N VAL A 45 1.23 -6.68 5.49
CA VAL A 45 0.66 -6.94 6.81
C VAL A 45 0.62 -5.61 7.55
N THR A 46 -0.53 -5.30 8.12
CA THR A 46 -0.76 -4.13 8.97
C THR A 46 -1.00 -4.56 10.41
N ASP A 47 -1.09 -3.59 11.31
CA ASP A 47 -1.54 -3.78 12.69
C ASP A 47 -3.03 -4.17 12.81
N ARG A 48 -3.79 -4.12 11.71
CA ARG A 48 -5.22 -4.49 11.67
C ARG A 48 -5.57 -5.58 10.65
N GLY A 49 -4.58 -6.28 10.08
CA GLY A 49 -4.81 -7.35 9.09
C GLY A 49 -3.95 -7.19 7.84
N CYS A 50 -4.27 -7.91 6.76
CA CYS A 50 -3.51 -7.86 5.50
C CYS A 50 -4.24 -7.08 4.41
N ALA A 51 -3.48 -6.43 3.55
CA ALA A 51 -4.01 -5.61 2.46
C ALA A 51 -3.13 -5.69 1.22
N ASP A 52 -3.77 -5.58 0.05
CA ASP A 52 -3.10 -5.35 -1.22
C ASP A 52 -3.23 -3.87 -1.61
N LEU A 53 -2.09 -3.20 -1.82
CA LEU A 53 -1.98 -1.79 -2.18
C LEU A 53 -1.42 -1.64 -3.59
N ARG A 54 -1.97 -0.70 -4.36
CA ARG A 54 -1.47 -0.32 -5.68
C ARG A 54 -0.93 1.09 -5.66
N ARG A 55 0.29 1.26 -6.13
CA ARG A 55 0.96 2.53 -6.36
C ARG A 55 1.02 2.80 -7.85
N TYR A 56 0.44 3.90 -8.28
CA TYR A 56 0.35 4.29 -9.68
C TYR A 56 0.66 5.78 -9.86
N ARG A 57 0.88 6.19 -11.12
CA ARG A 57 1.01 7.60 -11.47
C ARG A 57 -0.35 8.12 -11.93
N ALA A 58 -0.91 9.07 -11.20
CA ALA A 58 -2.13 9.75 -11.58
C ALA A 58 -1.78 11.10 -12.23
N THR A 59 -2.37 11.40 -13.38
CA THR A 59 -2.28 12.72 -14.01
C THR A 59 -3.51 13.52 -13.63
N ASP A 60 -3.32 14.69 -13.04
CA ASP A 60 -4.42 15.63 -12.80
C ASP A 60 -4.85 16.22 -14.16
N PRO A 61 -6.12 16.06 -14.59
CA PRO A 61 -6.56 16.46 -15.92
C PRO A 61 -6.68 17.98 -16.09
N ARG A 62 -6.76 18.76 -15.00
CA ARG A 62 -6.87 20.22 -15.06
C ARG A 62 -5.50 20.89 -15.12
N THR A 63 -4.53 20.34 -14.40
CA THR A 63 -3.18 20.91 -14.28
C THR A 63 -2.14 20.17 -15.09
N MET A 64 -2.49 19.00 -15.67
CA MET A 64 -1.61 18.07 -16.37
C MET A 64 -0.41 17.60 -15.53
N ARG A 65 -0.43 17.80 -14.21
CA ARG A 65 0.65 17.40 -13.31
C ARG A 65 0.50 15.94 -12.94
N THR A 66 1.59 15.19 -13.10
CA THR A 66 1.67 13.80 -12.67
C THR A 66 2.04 13.72 -11.19
N ARG A 67 1.30 12.93 -10.43
CA ARG A 67 1.58 12.63 -9.02
C ARG A 67 1.53 11.12 -8.77
N VAL A 68 2.24 10.68 -7.73
CA VAL A 68 2.08 9.32 -7.22
C VAL A 68 0.76 9.24 -6.46
N ALA A 69 -0.03 8.23 -6.75
CA ALA A 69 -1.27 7.91 -6.05
C ALA A 69 -1.24 6.46 -5.55
N TRP A 70 -2.09 6.19 -4.57
CA TRP A 70 -2.23 4.90 -3.93
C TRP A 70 -3.69 4.47 -3.89
N GLU A 71 -3.92 3.18 -3.95
CA GLU A 71 -5.23 2.56 -3.85
C GLU A 71 -5.16 1.27 -3.03
N LEU A 72 -6.17 1.06 -2.18
CA LEU A 72 -6.41 -0.22 -1.53
C LEU A 72 -7.20 -1.11 -2.51
N CYS A 73 -6.56 -2.18 -2.99
CA CYS A 73 -7.15 -3.09 -3.98
C CYS A 73 -7.97 -4.20 -3.34
N ALA A 74 -7.49 -4.74 -2.21
CA ALA A 74 -8.17 -5.81 -1.49
C ALA A 74 -7.77 -5.83 -0.02
N GLU A 75 -8.70 -6.28 0.82
CA GLU A 75 -8.39 -6.81 2.15
C GLU A 75 -8.17 -8.31 2.01
N VAL A 76 -7.12 -8.81 2.65
CA VAL A 76 -6.74 -10.21 2.58
C VAL A 76 -6.84 -10.79 3.98
N GLU A 77 -7.51 -11.93 4.11
CA GLU A 77 -7.52 -12.66 5.37
C GLU A 77 -6.14 -13.25 5.63
N ALA A 78 -5.59 -12.99 6.81
CA ALA A 78 -4.31 -13.56 7.22
C ALA A 78 -4.56 -14.88 7.96
N ILE A 79 -4.05 -15.98 7.41
CA ILE A 79 -4.04 -17.27 8.12
C ILE A 79 -2.67 -17.40 8.79
N GLU A 80 -2.66 -17.47 10.12
CA GLU A 80 -1.44 -17.79 10.85
C GLU A 80 -1.02 -19.23 10.53
N ILE A 81 0.21 -19.40 10.03
CA ILE A 81 0.80 -20.73 9.83
C ILE A 81 1.75 -20.98 11.01
N PRO A 82 1.42 -21.91 11.93
CA PRO A 82 2.30 -22.26 13.04
C PRO A 82 3.62 -22.81 12.48
N ARG A 83 4.75 -22.33 13.00
CA ARG A 83 6.04 -22.97 12.71
C ARG A 83 6.24 -24.17 13.63
N PRO A 84 6.62 -25.35 13.12
CA PRO A 84 7.02 -26.46 13.98
C PRO A 84 8.25 -26.03 14.81
N ARG A 85 8.20 -26.35 16.11
CA ARG A 85 9.31 -26.12 17.05
C ARG A 85 10.44 -27.12 16.81
#